data_AF-A0A427AKP2-F1
#
_entry.id   AF-A0A427AKP2-F1
#
_cell.length_a   1.000
_cell.length_b   1.000
_cell.length_c   1.000
_cell.angle_alpha   90.00
_cell.angle_beta   90.00
_cell.angle_gamma   90.00
#
_symmetry.space_group_name_H-M   'P 1'
#
loop_
_entity.id
_entity.type
_entity.pdbx_description
1 polymer ?
#
loop_
_entity_poly.entity_id
_entity_poly.type
_entity_poly.pdbx_seq_one_letter_code
_entity_poly.pdbx_strand_id
1 'polypeptide(L)'
;MSLLRELVDLNLTETTEKIIAEYIWIGGSGMDVRSKARVCLHFAFPLRLVMCDAYTPAGDPIPTNKRFNAQKIFSHPDVIAEEPW
;
A
#
# COMPACT_ATOMS: atom_id res chain seq x y z
N MET A 1 -21.95 13.95 21.27
CA MET A 1 -21.09 12.96 20.61
C MET A 1 -21.99 12.07 19.78
N SER A 2 -21.77 11.93 18.47
CA SER A 2 -22.69 11.21 17.60
C SER A 2 -22.38 9.70 17.60
N LEU A 3 -23.44 8.88 17.63
CA LEU A 3 -23.39 7.42 17.51
C LEU A 3 -22.55 6.94 16.29
N LEU A 4 -22.41 7.77 15.27
CA LEU A 4 -21.60 7.47 14.08
C LEU A 4 -20.10 7.44 14.36
N ARG A 5 -19.57 8.29 15.26
CA ARG A 5 -18.14 8.28 15.59
C ARG A 5 -17.76 7.03 16.36
N GLU A 6 -18.63 6.59 17.27
CA GLU A 6 -18.43 5.37 18.06
C GLU A 6 -18.29 4.12 17.17
N LEU A 7 -18.99 4.09 16.04
CA LEU A 7 -18.86 3.00 15.05
C LEU A 7 -17.56 3.07 14.25
N VAL A 8 -17.07 4.27 13.92
CA VAL A 8 -15.82 4.45 13.16
C VAL A 8 -14.60 4.14 14.03
N ASP A 9 -14.64 4.54 15.30
CA ASP A 9 -13.53 4.36 16.26
C ASP A 9 -13.61 3.01 17.01
N LEU A 10 -14.47 2.09 16.55
CA LEU A 10 -14.67 0.79 17.19
C LEU A 10 -13.36 -0.02 17.19
N ASN A 11 -12.95 -0.47 18.38
CA ASN A 11 -11.78 -1.32 18.53
C ASN A 11 -12.11 -2.78 18.18
N LEU A 12 -11.55 -3.28 17.08
CA LEU A 12 -11.77 -4.66 16.61
C LEU A 12 -10.79 -5.68 17.19
N THR A 13 -9.73 -5.23 17.87
CA THR A 13 -8.64 -6.11 18.34
C THR A 13 -9.10 -7.13 19.37
N GLU A 14 -10.16 -6.84 20.12
CA GLU A 14 -10.72 -7.70 21.16
C GLU A 14 -11.72 -8.73 20.63
N THR A 15 -12.20 -8.58 19.39
CA THR A 15 -13.28 -9.41 18.83
C THR A 15 -12.81 -10.30 17.69
N THR A 16 -11.78 -9.90 16.94
CA THR A 16 -11.28 -10.68 15.81
C THR A 16 -9.79 -10.42 15.57
N GLU A 17 -9.09 -11.43 15.07
CA GLU A 17 -7.69 -11.32 14.63
C GLU A 17 -7.56 -10.75 13.19
N LYS A 18 -8.70 -10.42 12.56
CA LYS A 18 -8.75 -9.85 11.22
C LYS A 18 -8.31 -8.39 11.24
N ILE A 19 -7.57 -7.99 10.21
CA ILE A 19 -7.19 -6.60 9.99
C ILE A 19 -7.86 -6.06 8.74
N ILE A 20 -8.11 -4.76 8.71
CA ILE A 20 -8.49 -4.03 7.50
C ILE A 20 -7.21 -3.42 6.94
N ALA A 21 -6.84 -3.84 5.74
CA ALA A 21 -5.72 -3.29 4.98
C ALA A 21 -6.25 -2.42 3.84
N GLU A 22 -5.80 -1.17 3.79
CA GLU A 22 -6.10 -0.21 2.73
C GLU A 22 -4.99 -0.27 1.69
N TYR A 23 -5.30 -0.79 0.51
CA TYR A 23 -4.36 -0.85 -0.60
C TYR A 23 -4.42 0.48 -1.35
N ILE A 24 -3.30 1.17 -1.50
CA ILE A 24 -3.18 2.48 -2.13
C ILE A 24 -2.29 2.36 -3.38
N TRP A 25 -2.72 2.92 -4.50
CA TRP A 25 -1.93 2.96 -5.74
C TRP A 25 -2.12 4.28 -6.51
N ILE A 26 -1.17 4.59 -7.39
CA ILE A 26 -1.26 5.72 -8.31
C ILE A 26 -2.12 5.32 -9.51
N GLY A 27 -3.10 6.15 -9.84
CA GLY A 27 -4.05 5.92 -10.93
C GLY A 27 -3.47 6.15 -12.32
N GLY A 28 -4.34 6.02 -13.32
CA GLY A 28 -3.97 6.10 -14.74
C GLY A 28 -3.52 7.48 -15.22
N SER A 29 -3.83 8.55 -14.47
CA SER A 29 -3.34 9.90 -14.81
C SER A 29 -1.91 10.15 -14.33
N GLY A 30 -1.41 9.33 -13.41
CA GLY A 30 -0.11 9.54 -12.75
C GLY A 30 -0.11 10.59 -11.64
N MET A 31 -1.23 11.30 -11.42
CA MET A 31 -1.38 12.30 -10.35
C MET A 31 -2.47 11.93 -9.35
N ASP A 32 -3.37 11.01 -9.70
CA ASP A 32 -4.48 10.62 -8.85
C ASP A 32 -4.10 9.46 -7.93
N VAL A 33 -4.49 9.55 -6.65
CA VAL A 33 -4.35 8.46 -5.68
C VAL A 33 -5.67 7.70 -5.60
N ARG A 34 -5.59 6.36 -5.64
CA ARG A 34 -6.73 5.46 -5.50
C ARG A 34 -6.49 4.53 -4.33
N SER A 35 -7.56 4.13 -3.65
CA SER A 35 -7.47 3.16 -2.57
C SER A 35 -8.66 2.22 -2.49
N LYS A 36 -8.44 1.05 -1.89
CA LYS A 36 -9.49 0.09 -1.57
C LYS A 36 -9.13 -0.74 -0.33
N ALA A 37 -10.07 -0.83 0.60
CA ALA A 37 -9.97 -1.70 1.78
C ALA A 37 -10.21 -3.18 1.44
N ARG A 38 -9.47 -4.06 2.09
CA ARG A 38 -9.74 -5.50 2.18
C ARG A 38 -9.58 -5.97 3.62
N VAL A 39 -10.45 -6.90 4.02
CA VAL A 39 -10.29 -7.64 5.28
C VAL A 39 -9.34 -8.81 5.03
N CYS A 40 -8.21 -8.83 5.74
CA CYS A 40 -7.20 -9.87 5.64
C CYS A 40 -7.10 -10.63 6.98
N LEU A 41 -6.85 -11.94 6.89
CA LEU A 41 -6.36 -12.71 8.03
C LEU A 41 -4.92 -12.29 8.32
N HIS A 42 -4.52 -12.35 9.58
CA HIS A 42 -3.26 -11.87 10.14
C HIS A 42 -2.10 -11.92 9.13
N PHE A 43 -1.68 -10.75 8.64
CA PHE A 43 -0.42 -10.58 7.93
C PHE A 43 0.69 -10.48 8.98
N ALA A 44 1.91 -10.92 8.64
CA ALA A 44 3.09 -10.80 9.50
C ALA A 44 3.45 -9.35 9.91
N PHE A 45 2.69 -8.35 9.45
CA PHE A 45 2.85 -6.96 9.79
C PHE A 45 1.46 -6.31 10.04
N PRO A 46 1.28 -5.56 11.15
CA PRO A 46 0.04 -4.86 11.48
C PRO A 46 -0.13 -3.57 10.66
N LEU A 47 0.24 -3.59 9.38
CA LEU A 47 0.17 -2.40 8.53
C LEU A 47 -1.26 -2.23 8.01
N ARG A 48 -1.89 -1.14 8.44
CA ARG A 48 -3.24 -0.73 8.02
C ARG A 48 -3.27 -0.13 6.62
N LEU A 49 -2.16 0.43 6.15
CA LEU A 49 -2.01 1.03 4.82
C LEU A 49 -0.92 0.29 4.04
N VAL A 50 -1.19 -0.06 2.78
CA VAL A 50 -0.30 -0.82 1.91
C VAL A 50 -0.09 -0.04 0.61
N MET A 51 1.13 0.48 0.40
CA MET A 51 1.49 1.12 -0.86
C MET A 51 1.74 0.06 -1.94
N CYS A 52 1.09 0.21 -3.08
CA CYS A 52 1.06 -0.79 -4.15
C CYS A 52 1.63 -0.27 -5.46
N ASP A 53 2.27 -1.17 -6.17
CA ASP A 53 2.64 -1.00 -7.57
C ASP A 53 1.56 -1.58 -8.48
N ALA A 54 1.48 -1.04 -9.70
CA ALA A 54 0.50 -1.48 -10.70
C ALA A 54 1.20 -2.17 -11.88
N TYR A 55 0.68 -3.33 -12.22
CA TYR A 55 1.19 -4.21 -13.28
C TYR A 55 0.03 -4.69 -14.15
N THR A 56 0.34 -5.07 -15.39
CA THR A 56 -0.58 -5.79 -16.26
C THR A 56 -0.77 -7.22 -15.74
N PRO A 57 -1.82 -7.95 -16.17
CA PRO A 57 -1.97 -9.36 -15.84
C PRO A 57 -0.82 -10.25 -16.34
N ALA A 58 -0.04 -9.78 -17.33
CA ALA A 58 1.16 -10.45 -17.82
C ALA A 58 2.39 -10.22 -16.90
N GLY A 59 2.28 -9.33 -15.91
CA GLY A 59 3.36 -8.98 -14.97
C GLY A 59 4.18 -7.76 -15.38
N ASP A 60 3.85 -7.09 -16.49
CA ASP A 60 4.59 -5.92 -16.95
C ASP A 60 4.17 -4.66 -16.19
N PRO A 61 5.08 -3.73 -15.86
CA PRO A 61 4.72 -2.48 -15.21
C PRO A 61 3.87 -1.62 -16.15
N ILE A 62 2.79 -1.03 -15.63
CA ILE A 62 1.99 -0.08 -16.42
C ILE A 62 2.78 1.22 -16.67
N PRO A 63 2.48 2.02 -17.71
CA PRO A 63 3.26 3.23 -18.04
C PRO A 63 3.36 4.28 -16.91
N THR A 64 2.38 4.33 -16.02
CA THR A 64 2.37 5.22 -14.85
C THR A 64 3.09 4.66 -13.63
N ASN A 65 3.52 3.39 -13.64
CA ASN A 65 4.32 2.81 -12.56
C ASN A 65 5.78 3.31 -12.65
N LYS A 66 6.09 4.37 -11.90
CA LYS A 66 7.46 4.93 -11.83
C LYS A 66 8.34 4.22 -10.80
N ARG A 67 7.73 3.53 -9.82
CA ARG A 67 8.46 2.80 -8.77
C ARG A 67 9.28 1.65 -9.34
N PHE A 68 8.80 0.97 -10.38
CA PHE A 68 9.53 -0.15 -11.00
C PHE A 68 10.94 0.23 -11.46
N ASN A 69 11.09 1.37 -12.15
CA ASN A 69 12.42 1.83 -12.59
C ASN A 69 13.23 2.44 -11.44
N ALA A 70 12.59 3.17 -10.53
CA ALA A 70 13.26 3.70 -9.33
C ALA A 70 13.86 2.56 -8.49
N GLN A 71 13.13 1.47 -8.29
CA GLN A 71 13.61 0.29 -7.59
C GLN A 71 14.87 -0.27 -8.24
N LYS A 72 14.95 -0.33 -9.57
CA LYS A 72 16.17 -0.80 -10.27
C LYS A 72 17.38 0.10 -9.99
N ILE A 73 17.18 1.41 -9.94
CA ILE A 73 18.23 2.39 -9.62
C ILE A 73 18.69 2.21 -8.17
N PHE A 74 17.76 2.22 -7.22
CA PHE A 74 18.07 2.06 -5.80
C PHE A 74 18.55 0.66 -5.40
N SER A 75 18.38 -0.33 -6.28
CA SER A 75 18.92 -1.68 -6.07
C SER A 75 20.33 -1.84 -6.66
N HIS A 76 20.87 -0.83 -7.36
CA HIS A 76 22.21 -0.89 -7.90
C HIS A 76 23.25 -0.85 -6.76
N PRO A 77 24.27 -1.73 -6.73
CA PRO A 77 25.23 -1.80 -5.62
C PRO A 77 25.89 -0.46 -5.29
N ASP A 78 26.28 0.30 -6.31
CA ASP A 78 26.89 1.63 -6.12
C ASP A 78 25.92 2.62 -5.48
N VAL A 79 24.64 2.59 -5.85
CA VAL A 79 23.63 3.50 -5.29
C VAL A 79 23.27 3.09 -3.86
N ILE A 80 23.22 1.79 -3.58
CA ILE A 80 23.04 1.28 -2.21
C ILE A 80 24.19 1.73 -1.32
N ALA A 81 25.43 1.65 -1.80
CA ALA A 81 26.62 2.02 -1.03
C ALA A 81 26.66 3.50 -0.66
N GLU A 82 26.05 4.37 -1.46
CA GLU A 82 26.00 5.81 -1.22
C GLU A 82 24.88 6.22 -0.23
N GLU A 83 23.99 5.31 0.18
CA GLU A 83 22.86 5.57 1.10
C GLU A 83 22.13 6.91 0.85
N PRO A 84 21.59 7.15 -0.36
CA PRO A 84 21.03 8.45 -0.73
C PRO A 84 19.80 8.82 0.11
N TRP A 85 19.73 10.07 0.58
CA TRP A 85 18.64 10.64 1.40
C TRP A 85 17.75 11.61 0.62
#